data_AF-A0A552HIR1-F1
#
_entry.id   AF-A0A552HIR1-F1
#
_cell.length_a   1.000
_cell.length_b   1.000
_cell.length_c   1.000
_cell.angle_alpha   90.00
_cell.angle_beta   90.00
_cell.angle_gamma   90.00
#
_symmetry.space_group_name_H-M   'P 1'
#
loop_
_entity.id
_entity.type
_entity.pdbx_description
1 polymer ?
#
loop_
_entity_poly.entity_id
_entity_poly.type
_entity_poly.pdbx_seq_one_letter_code
_entity_poly.pdbx_strand_id
1 'polypeptide(L)'
;MVPTPQEAELEQRQAKEQILLEKEQILLEREQILLEREQERQAKEQALLEKEQILSEKEQERQAKEQALLEKEQERQAKERLAAKLRELGINPQTI
;
A
#
# COMPACT_ATOMS: atom_id res chain seq x y z
N MET A 1 -47.55 -43.99 25.31
CA MET A 1 -48.66 -43.03 25.08
C MET A 1 -48.32 -42.31 23.78
N VAL A 2 -49.26 -42.23 22.84
CA VAL A 2 -49.05 -41.52 21.56
C VAL A 2 -49.35 -40.04 21.81
N PRO A 3 -48.48 -39.10 21.41
CA PRO A 3 -48.75 -37.68 21.58
C PRO A 3 -50.04 -37.30 20.87
N THR A 4 -50.81 -36.41 21.50
CA THR A 4 -52.00 -35.84 20.88
C THR A 4 -51.60 -34.98 19.67
N PRO A 5 -52.51 -34.77 18.70
CA PRO A 5 -52.22 -33.91 17.56
C PRO A 5 -51.75 -32.50 17.94
N GLN A 6 -52.21 -31.99 19.09
CA GLN A 6 -51.83 -30.68 19.63
C GLN A 6 -50.39 -30.66 20.18
N GLU A 7 -49.95 -31.72 20.85
CA GLU A 7 -48.57 -31.86 21.33
C GLU A 7 -47.59 -32.00 20.16
N ALA A 8 -47.93 -32.77 19.13
CA ALA A 8 -47.09 -32.91 17.94
C ALA A 8 -46.93 -31.60 17.16
N GLU A 9 -47.98 -30.76 17.09
CA GLU A 9 -47.90 -29.44 16.46
C GLU A 9 -47.02 -28.48 17.26
N LEU A 10 -47.12 -28.50 18.60
CA LEU A 10 -46.27 -27.70 19.48
C LEU A 10 -44.80 -28.08 19.36
N GLU A 11 -44.47 -29.39 19.39
CA GLU A 11 -43.10 -29.88 19.17
C GLU A 11 -42.57 -29.45 17.80
N GLN A 12 -43.39 -29.53 16.74
CA GLN A 12 -42.98 -29.09 15.41
C GLN A 12 -42.70 -27.57 15.37
N ARG A 13 -43.51 -26.76 16.06
CA ARG A 13 -43.28 -25.30 16.15
C ARG A 13 -41.99 -25.00 16.88
N GLN A 14 -41.74 -25.65 18.02
CA GLN A 14 -40.51 -25.49 18.78
C GLN A 14 -39.28 -25.89 17.95
N ALA A 15 -39.34 -27.03 17.23
CA ALA A 15 -38.24 -27.44 16.36
C ALA A 15 -37.96 -26.42 15.24
N LYS A 16 -39.00 -25.84 14.64
CA LYS A 16 -38.86 -24.79 13.63
C LYS A 16 -38.23 -23.52 14.20
N GLU A 17 -38.64 -23.13 15.41
CA GLU A 17 -38.08 -21.96 16.11
C GLU A 17 -36.60 -22.15 16.43
N GLN A 18 -36.22 -23.32 16.94
CA GLN A 18 -34.81 -23.66 17.20
C GLN A 18 -33.95 -23.58 15.92
N ILE A 19 -34.46 -24.13 14.80
CA ILE A 19 -33.78 -24.06 13.50
C ILE A 19 -33.66 -22.60 13.01
N LEU A 20 -34.68 -21.78 13.25
CA LEU A 20 -34.65 -20.37 12.86
C LEU A 20 -33.59 -19.60 13.66
N LEU A 21 -33.53 -19.81 14.98
CA LEU A 21 -32.53 -19.20 15.86
C LEU A 21 -31.10 -19.63 15.50
N GLU A 22 -30.90 -20.90 15.14
CA GLU A 22 -29.61 -21.39 14.67
C GLU A 22 -29.20 -20.72 13.35
N LYS A 23 -30.13 -20.59 12.40
CA LYS A 23 -29.88 -19.89 11.13
C LYS A 23 -29.52 -18.43 11.34
N GLU A 24 -30.21 -17.75 12.26
CA GLU A 24 -29.93 -16.35 12.59
C GLU A 24 -28.52 -16.19 13.18
N GLN A 25 -28.12 -17.07 14.11
CA GLN A 25 -26.76 -17.08 14.65
C GLN A 25 -25.70 -17.30 13.56
N ILE A 26 -25.93 -18.26 12.66
CA ILE A 26 -25.02 -18.51 11.52
C ILE A 26 -24.90 -17.28 10.61
N LEU A 27 -26.00 -16.55 10.38
CA LEU A 27 -25.97 -15.33 9.57
C LEU A 27 -25.19 -14.22 10.26
N LEU A 28 -25.38 -14.03 11.57
CA LEU A 28 -24.64 -13.04 12.36
C LEU A 28 -23.13 -13.36 12.40
N GLU A 29 -22.76 -14.63 12.52
CA GLU A 29 -21.36 -15.05 12.47
C GLU A 29 -20.75 -14.78 11.09
N ARG A 30 -21.49 -15.08 10.01
CA ARG A 30 -21.05 -14.77 8.64
C ARG A 30 -20.87 -13.28 8.42
N GLU A 31 -21.77 -12.45 8.94
CA GLU A 31 -21.67 -11.00 8.83
C GLU A 31 -20.42 -10.46 9.54
N GLN A 32 -20.14 -10.95 10.75
CA GLN A 32 -18.91 -10.61 11.47
C GLN A 32 -17.65 -11.00 10.68
N ILE A 33 -17.59 -12.21 10.13
CA ILE A 33 -16.46 -12.65 9.30
C ILE A 33 -16.28 -11.77 8.06
N LEU A 34 -17.37 -11.33 7.44
CA LEU A 34 -17.31 -10.43 6.28
C LEU A 34 -16.79 -9.05 6.67
N LEU A 35 -17.23 -8.52 7.81
CA LEU A 35 -16.78 -7.24 8.34
C LEU A 35 -15.27 -7.28 8.66
N GLU A 36 -14.80 -8.34 9.32
CA GLU A 36 -13.37 -8.53 9.60
C GLU A 36 -12.54 -8.61 8.32
N ARG A 37 -13.00 -9.34 7.31
CA ARG A 37 -12.34 -9.42 6.00
C ARG A 37 -12.29 -8.08 5.28
N GLU A 38 -13.35 -7.28 5.39
CA GLU A 38 -13.38 -5.94 4.81
C GLU A 38 -12.38 -5.01 5.49
N GLN A 39 -12.30 -5.05 6.82
CA GLN A 39 -11.29 -4.29 7.58
C GLN A 39 -9.86 -4.73 7.21
N GLU A 40 -9.60 -6.03 7.07
CA GLU A 40 -8.30 -6.54 6.62
C GLU A 40 -7.96 -6.06 5.21
N ARG A 41 -8.95 -6.05 4.29
CA ARG A 41 -8.77 -5.54 2.92
C ARG A 41 -8.42 -4.06 2.93
N GLN A 42 -9.13 -3.25 3.72
CA GLN A 42 -8.86 -1.82 3.85
C GLN A 42 -7.47 -1.56 4.42
N ALA A 43 -7.05 -2.31 5.44
CA ALA A 43 -5.70 -2.20 6.00
C ALA A 43 -4.60 -2.53 4.97
N LYS A 44 -4.80 -3.58 4.16
CA LYS A 44 -3.88 -3.95 3.07
C LYS A 44 -3.80 -2.86 2.00
N GLU A 45 -4.94 -2.29 1.63
CA GLU A 45 -5.00 -1.21 0.65
C GLU A 45 -4.22 0.03 1.13
N GLN A 46 -4.42 0.44 2.39
CA GLN A 46 -3.66 1.54 2.98
C GLN A 46 -2.16 1.28 3.01
N ALA A 47 -1.74 0.06 3.40
CA ALA A 47 -0.32 -0.31 3.41
C ALA A 47 0.30 -0.31 2.00
N LEU A 48 -0.48 -0.67 0.97
CA LEU A 48 -0.03 -0.59 -0.42
C LEU A 48 0.15 0.87 -0.88
N LEU A 49 -0.80 1.74 -0.55
CA LEU A 49 -0.72 3.17 -0.87
C LEU A 49 0.49 3.84 -0.20
N GLU A 50 0.76 3.53 1.07
CA GLU A 50 1.94 4.03 1.78
C GLU A 50 3.24 3.55 1.12
N LYS A 51 3.30 2.27 0.75
CA LYS A 51 4.46 1.72 0.03
C LYS A 51 4.68 2.40 -1.32
N GLU A 52 3.62 2.69 -2.05
CA GLU A 52 3.69 3.40 -3.34
C GLU A 52 4.22 4.83 -3.15
N GLN A 53 3.75 5.55 -2.13
CA GLN A 53 4.27 6.89 -1.79
C GLN A 53 5.76 6.85 -1.50
N ILE A 54 6.22 5.92 -0.65
CA ILE A 54 7.64 5.76 -0.32
C ILE A 54 8.48 5.46 -1.57
N LEU A 55 7.98 4.64 -2.50
CA LEU A 55 8.68 4.34 -3.74
C LEU A 55 8.78 5.57 -4.65
N SER A 56 7.70 6.35 -4.75
CA SER A 56 7.66 7.60 -5.50
C SER A 56 8.66 8.62 -4.95
N GLU A 57 8.71 8.81 -3.63
CA GLU A 57 9.68 9.69 -2.97
C GLU A 57 11.13 9.26 -3.24
N LYS A 58 11.41 7.96 -3.14
CA LYS A 58 12.75 7.43 -3.44
C LYS A 58 13.14 7.63 -4.90
N GLU A 59 12.19 7.52 -5.83
CA GLU A 59 12.45 7.79 -7.24
C GLU A 59 12.76 9.27 -7.48
N GLN A 60 12.01 10.18 -6.87
CA GLN A 60 12.29 11.63 -6.93
C GLN A 60 13.67 11.94 -6.36
N GLU A 61 14.05 11.36 -5.22
CA GLU A 61 15.37 11.53 -4.62
C GLU A 61 16.48 11.01 -5.57
N ARG A 62 16.27 9.87 -6.22
CA ARG A 62 17.22 9.33 -7.20
C ARG A 62 17.39 10.26 -8.39
N GLN A 63 16.29 10.79 -8.94
CA GLN A 63 16.32 11.74 -10.05
C GLN A 63 17.05 13.03 -9.67
N ALA A 64 16.80 13.56 -8.46
CA ALA A 64 17.49 14.74 -7.97
C ALA A 64 19.01 14.51 -7.83
N LYS A 65 19.43 13.34 -7.32
CA LYS A 65 20.85 12.98 -7.23
C LYS A 65 21.49 12.84 -8.61
N GLU A 66 20.79 12.25 -9.56
CA GLU A 66 21.28 12.10 -10.94
C GLU A 66 21.47 13.47 -11.61
N GLN A 67 20.50 14.37 -11.45
CA GLN A 67 20.60 15.74 -11.95
C GLN A 67 21.79 16.50 -11.33
N ALA A 68 21.99 16.40 -10.01
CA ALA A 68 23.13 17.02 -9.34
C ALA A 68 24.48 16.46 -9.81
N LEU A 69 24.56 15.16 -10.10
CA LEU A 69 25.77 14.55 -10.66
C LEU A 69 26.05 15.05 -12.08
N LEU A 70 25.00 15.18 -12.91
CA LEU A 70 25.12 15.73 -14.26
C LEU A 70 25.64 17.17 -14.24
N GLU A 71 25.09 18.01 -13.37
CA GLU A 71 25.53 19.41 -13.21
C GLU A 71 26.99 19.51 -12.77
N LYS A 72 27.39 18.68 -11.81
CA LYS A 72 28.78 18.63 -11.35
C LYS A 72 29.74 18.18 -12.45
N GLU A 73 29.33 17.24 -13.28
CA GLU A 73 30.12 16.80 -14.43
C GLU A 73 30.23 17.90 -15.50
N GLN A 74 29.15 18.61 -15.79
CA GLN A 74 29.17 19.77 -16.69
C GLN A 74 30.09 20.88 -16.17
N GLU A 75 30.05 21.18 -14.87
CA GLU A 75 30.95 22.15 -14.24
C GLU A 75 32.41 21.72 -14.37
N ARG A 76 32.72 20.43 -14.15
CA ARG A 76 34.06 19.88 -14.33
C ARG A 76 34.55 20.04 -15.76
N GLN A 77 33.71 19.70 -16.74
CA GLN A 77 34.04 19.87 -18.15
C GLN A 77 34.23 21.33 -18.54
N ALA A 78 33.42 22.24 -18.00
CA ALA A 78 33.57 23.67 -18.23
C ALA A 78 34.91 24.20 -17.67
N LYS A 79 35.27 23.78 -16.45
CA LYS A 79 36.58 24.12 -15.84
C LYS A 79 37.74 23.58 -16.66
N GLU A 80 37.66 22.35 -17.14
CA GLU A 80 38.69 21.73 -17.98
C GLU A 80 38.86 22.49 -19.31
N ARG A 81 37.75 22.82 -19.98
CA ARG A 81 37.78 23.62 -21.22
C ARG A 81 38.38 25.00 -21.00
N LEU A 82 38.04 25.65 -19.88
CA LEU A 82 38.62 26.95 -19.52
C LEU A 82 40.13 26.82 -19.27
N ALA A 83 40.56 25.82 -18.50
CA ALA A 83 41.97 25.57 -18.25
C ALA A 83 42.76 25.27 -19.54
N ALA A 84 42.18 24.52 -20.47
CA ALA A 84 42.77 24.28 -21.78
C ALA A 84 42.97 25.58 -22.57
N LYS A 85 41.93 26.44 -22.65
CA LYS A 85 42.02 27.75 -23.30
C LYS A 85 43.08 28.67 -22.67
N LEU A 86 43.20 28.69 -21.34
CA LEU A 86 44.24 29.47 -20.67
C LEU A 86 45.64 28.99 -21.05
N ARG A 87 45.86 27.67 -21.10
CA ARG A 87 47.14 27.09 -21.54
C ARG A 87 47.46 27.46 -22.99
N GLU A 88 46.48 27.43 -23.90
CA GLU A 88 46.64 27.88 -25.30
C GLU A 88 47.09 29.34 -25.39
N LEU A 89 46.62 30.20 -24.48
CA LEU A 89 47.01 31.61 -24.39
C LEU A 89 48.36 31.82 -23.66
N GLY A 90 49.07 30.75 -23.28
CA GLY A 90 50.34 30.82 -22.54
C GLY A 90 50.19 31.18 -21.06
N ILE A 91 48.96 31.15 -20.54
CA ILE A 91 48.65 31.47 -19.15
C ILE A 91 48.59 30.17 -18.35
N ASN A 92 49.33 30.07 -17.24
CA ASN A 92 49.27 28.91 -16.37
C ASN A 92 47.97 28.94 -15.53
N PRO A 93 47.04 27.98 -15.71
CA PRO A 93 45.77 27.97 -14.96
C PRO A 93 45.92 27.60 -13.48
N GLN A 94 47.12 27.21 -13.01
CA GLN A 94 47.39 26.91 -11.59
C GLN A 94 47.93 28.11 -10.80
N THR A 95 48.24 29.21 -11.49
CA THR A 95 48.85 30.41 -10.89
C THR A 95 47.89 31.59 -10.77
N ILE A 96 46.62 31.38 -11.10
CA ILE A 96 45.50 32.34 -10.96
C ILE A 96 44.54 31.75 -9.94
#